data_AF-A0A7V1ZFU5-F1
#
_entry.id   AF-A0A7V1ZFU5-F1
#
_cell.length_a   1.000
_cell.length_b   1.000
_cell.length_c   1.000
_cell.angle_alpha   90.00
_cell.angle_beta   90.00
_cell.angle_gamma   90.00
#
_symmetry.space_group_name_H-M   'P 1'
#
loop_
_entity.id
_entity.type
_entity.pdbx_description
1 polymer ?
#
loop_
_entity_poly.entity_id
_entity_poly.type
_entity_poly.pdbx_seq_one_letter_code
_entity_poly.pdbx_strand_id
1 'polypeptide(L)'
;MVFENNARFQQLDKIDDFIKNQFNIGFEFEFYLNKTNLEVILNELYDLLKVDIVIPFMNNAFIKIEKGKIIKNLGDDGKEIKNKKDFFNINNIKTKNYNFKPSNELFVLTTDMSGGVQMFELITGPLPYNTAIEILKIISNYIAQNGYTRHNSALHINISVNSEKLGLPELKRLNIIKYSLLFNDDLLKKYYKEKYLNYSVKSIKHFLSISEFKYDDVFNQITPDTIKNFLNVFIKDNNKITGAFFEIKKYYQVNFSKLENNYLEFRGCTGEDYYKKVEANIEIINYYIQSLHHTLKHNNEFSEVEKQDLKELMEFNNLLLSCIEDYSVFKKYFKNIKFLINLKEDDEFAKVYWQNIKSILKPIIYSFFNSGLHIDINKSYKTFYLNYDTDISHLQLYGFDIKNLFMEYLTEMSGFIDFINCNIKNSTLSFSYLKNNTIDNCIIAGSNILDGNKIFESKIQKCKYLGISEYTKTNIRNTVKIDNLKKLKNNKVELKEITFKGKLLNDCVLITTFIDFKQTKINKSSLVYYYDFDEKDMVKFNGLPIR
;
A
#
# COMPACT_ATOMS: atom_id res chain seq x y z
N MET A 1 -16.58 18.08 9.36
CA MET A 1 -15.36 18.80 9.76
C MET A 1 -14.20 18.21 9.00
N VAL A 2 -14.11 18.52 7.71
CA VAL A 2 -12.88 18.28 6.94
C VAL A 2 -12.10 19.57 7.10
N PHE A 3 -10.89 19.52 7.64
CA PHE A 3 -9.97 20.65 7.49
C PHE A 3 -9.79 20.83 5.99
N GLU A 4 -10.47 21.82 5.40
CA GLU A 4 -9.99 22.40 4.16
C GLU A 4 -8.64 23.02 4.53
N ASN A 5 -7.59 22.27 4.18
CA ASN A 5 -6.19 22.54 4.47
C ASN A 5 -5.77 23.92 3.97
N ASN A 6 -6.07 24.96 4.74
CA ASN A 6 -5.36 26.22 4.63
C ASN A 6 -4.10 26.11 5.48
N ALA A 7 -3.22 25.16 5.15
CA ALA A 7 -1.84 25.28 5.60
C ALA A 7 -1.37 26.63 5.07
N ARG A 8 -1.09 27.57 5.98
CA ARG A 8 -0.54 28.87 5.61
C ARG A 8 0.82 28.57 5.00
N PHE A 9 0.88 28.57 3.67
CA PHE A 9 2.10 28.21 2.97
C PHE A 9 3.21 29.15 3.41
N GLN A 10 4.15 28.62 4.17
CA GLN A 10 5.38 29.33 4.40
C GLN A 10 6.11 29.46 3.08
N GLN A 11 6.69 30.64 2.89
CA GLN A 11 7.58 30.86 1.78
C GLN A 11 8.81 29.98 1.98
N LEU A 12 8.88 28.87 1.23
CA LEU A 12 10.06 28.02 1.23
C LEU A 12 11.27 28.84 0.75
N ASP A 13 12.44 28.52 1.31
CA ASP A 13 13.70 29.07 0.81
C ASP A 13 13.83 28.79 -0.69
N LYS A 14 14.12 29.84 -1.47
CA LYS A 14 14.51 29.64 -2.87
C LYS A 14 15.82 28.85 -2.87
N ILE A 15 15.84 27.73 -3.58
CA ILE A 15 17.06 26.96 -3.80
C ILE A 15 17.62 27.24 -5.19
N ASP A 16 18.93 27.45 -5.26
CA ASP A 16 19.66 27.55 -6.50
C ASP A 16 20.10 26.16 -7.01
N ASP A 17 20.77 26.14 -8.15
CA ASP A 17 21.25 24.90 -8.75
C ASP A 17 22.41 24.28 -7.97
N PHE A 18 23.18 25.06 -7.21
CA PHE A 18 24.22 24.52 -6.34
C PHE A 18 23.60 23.64 -5.25
N ILE A 19 22.54 24.13 -4.59
CA ILE A 19 21.81 23.38 -3.56
C ILE A 19 21.17 22.13 -4.16
N LYS A 20 20.46 22.25 -5.30
CA LYS A 20 19.84 21.09 -5.95
C LYS A 20 20.83 19.98 -6.27
N ASN A 21 22.03 20.35 -6.73
CA ASN A 21 23.08 19.39 -7.07
C ASN A 21 23.70 18.68 -5.85
N GLN A 22 23.35 19.06 -4.63
CA GLN A 22 23.73 18.30 -3.42
C GLN A 22 22.71 17.21 -3.05
N PHE A 23 21.59 17.10 -3.78
CA PHE A 23 20.60 16.04 -3.59
C PHE A 23 20.83 14.91 -4.60
N ASN A 24 20.70 13.67 -4.10
CA ASN A 24 20.64 12.49 -4.95
C ASN A 24 19.23 11.91 -4.92
N ILE A 25 18.73 11.56 -6.10
CA ILE A 25 17.39 11.05 -6.32
C ILE A 25 17.47 9.65 -6.93
N GLY A 26 16.73 8.70 -6.36
CA GLY A 26 16.42 7.42 -6.97
C GLY A 26 14.92 7.33 -7.26
N PHE A 27 14.54 6.42 -8.15
CA PHE A 27 13.15 6.20 -8.53
C PHE A 27 12.77 4.72 -8.46
N GLU A 28 11.50 4.47 -8.18
CA GLU A 28 10.85 3.18 -8.37
C GLU A 28 9.69 3.42 -9.34
N PHE A 29 9.83 2.94 -10.58
CA PHE A 29 8.82 3.07 -11.61
C PHE A 29 7.98 1.80 -11.67
N GLU A 30 6.73 1.87 -11.25
CA GLU A 30 5.80 0.76 -11.41
C GLU A 30 5.03 0.90 -12.74
N PHE A 31 5.04 -0.11 -13.60
CA PHE A 31 4.37 -0.04 -14.91
C PHE A 31 4.12 -1.44 -15.50
N TYR A 32 3.36 -1.49 -16.59
CA TYR A 32 3.14 -2.71 -17.37
C TYR A 32 3.80 -2.56 -18.72
N LEU A 33 4.27 -3.68 -19.28
CA LEU A 33 4.88 -3.74 -20.60
C LEU A 33 3.95 -4.45 -21.60
N ASN A 34 3.96 -3.96 -22.84
CA ASN A 34 3.22 -4.58 -23.95
C ASN A 34 3.96 -5.81 -24.51
N LYS A 35 5.29 -5.86 -24.32
CA LYS A 35 6.15 -6.95 -24.76
C LYS A 35 6.29 -7.99 -23.66
N THR A 36 6.51 -9.25 -24.05
CA THR A 36 6.65 -10.39 -23.13
C THR A 36 8.04 -11.01 -23.09
N ASN A 37 8.99 -10.54 -23.92
CA ASN A 37 10.36 -11.07 -24.01
C ASN A 37 11.33 -10.20 -23.19
N LEU A 38 11.89 -10.79 -22.12
CA LEU A 38 12.80 -10.09 -21.20
C LEU A 38 14.14 -9.66 -21.82
N GLU A 39 14.71 -10.41 -22.77
CA GLU A 39 15.99 -10.03 -23.39
C GLU A 39 15.82 -8.76 -24.24
N VAL A 40 14.70 -8.67 -24.96
CA VAL A 40 14.37 -7.48 -25.75
C VAL A 40 14.20 -6.27 -24.85
N ILE A 41 13.46 -6.43 -23.74
CA ILE A 41 13.25 -5.36 -22.76
C ILE A 41 14.59 -4.90 -22.15
N LEU A 42 15.45 -5.84 -21.75
CA LEU A 42 16.76 -5.52 -21.18
C LEU A 42 17.67 -4.79 -22.16
N ASN A 43 17.73 -5.24 -23.42
CA ASN A 43 18.53 -4.58 -24.45
C ASN A 43 18.02 -3.17 -24.72
N GLU A 44 16.71 -2.97 -24.87
CA GLU A 44 16.13 -1.64 -25.09
C GLU A 44 16.39 -0.69 -23.92
N LEU A 45 16.18 -1.15 -22.68
CA LEU A 45 16.44 -0.35 -21.50
C LEU A 45 17.94 -0.04 -21.35
N TYR A 46 18.83 -1.01 -21.58
CA TYR A 46 20.27 -0.76 -21.57
C TYR A 46 20.68 0.22 -22.67
N ASP A 47 20.12 0.10 -23.87
CA ASP A 47 20.45 0.99 -24.97
C ASP A 47 20.04 2.44 -24.72
N LEU A 48 18.93 2.64 -24.00
CA LEU A 48 18.43 3.95 -23.60
C LEU A 48 19.20 4.53 -22.41
N LEU A 49 19.44 3.71 -21.38
CA LEU A 49 19.95 4.19 -20.09
C LEU A 49 21.48 4.13 -20.01
N LYS A 50 22.13 3.26 -20.78
CA LYS A 50 23.57 2.95 -20.73
C LYS A 50 24.05 2.58 -19.32
N VAL A 51 23.18 1.91 -18.55
CA VAL A 51 23.41 1.43 -17.18
C VAL A 51 23.11 -0.06 -17.16
N ASP A 52 23.86 -0.84 -16.36
CA ASP A 52 23.59 -2.27 -16.20
C ASP A 52 22.21 -2.48 -15.59
N ILE A 53 21.49 -3.53 -16.02
CA ILE A 53 20.16 -3.84 -15.49
C ILE A 53 20.10 -5.30 -15.12
N VAL A 54 19.63 -5.60 -13.91
CA VAL A 54 19.43 -6.96 -13.43
C VAL A 54 17.96 -7.25 -13.17
N ILE A 55 17.51 -8.41 -13.62
CA ILE A 55 16.24 -9.03 -13.27
C ILE A 55 16.58 -10.27 -12.43
N PRO A 56 16.36 -10.26 -11.11
CA PRO A 56 16.55 -11.43 -10.30
C PRO A 56 15.29 -12.29 -10.23
N PHE A 57 15.51 -13.58 -9.99
CA PHE A 57 14.51 -14.63 -9.91
C PHE A 57 14.67 -15.41 -8.59
N MET A 58 13.76 -16.35 -8.33
CA MET A 58 13.91 -17.29 -7.22
C MET A 58 15.22 -18.10 -7.30
N ASN A 59 15.73 -18.54 -6.15
CA ASN A 59 16.93 -19.38 -6.00
C ASN A 59 18.23 -18.71 -6.50
N ASN A 60 18.40 -17.41 -6.23
CA ASN A 60 19.57 -16.61 -6.61
C ASN A 60 19.88 -16.56 -8.12
N ALA A 61 18.94 -16.99 -8.96
CA ALA A 61 19.06 -16.86 -10.40
C ALA A 61 18.81 -15.42 -10.86
N PHE A 62 19.45 -15.00 -11.95
CA PHE A 62 19.27 -13.67 -12.54
C PHE A 62 19.54 -13.66 -14.04
N ILE A 63 18.93 -12.69 -14.72
CA ILE A 63 19.38 -12.20 -16.02
C ILE A 63 19.88 -10.79 -15.79
N LYS A 64 21.13 -10.52 -16.20
CA LYS A 64 21.74 -9.19 -16.13
C LYS A 64 22.18 -8.79 -17.53
N ILE A 65 21.98 -7.54 -17.91
CA ILE A 65 22.75 -6.94 -19.00
C ILE A 65 23.90 -6.15 -18.38
N GLU A 66 25.12 -6.55 -18.72
CA GLU A 66 26.36 -5.94 -18.25
C GLU A 66 27.20 -5.53 -19.43
N LYS A 67 27.51 -4.23 -19.53
CA LYS A 67 28.31 -3.68 -20.65
C LYS A 67 27.79 -4.13 -22.03
N GLY A 68 26.46 -4.19 -22.18
CA GLY A 68 25.77 -4.57 -23.42
C GLY A 68 25.74 -6.07 -23.70
N LYS A 69 26.17 -6.91 -22.76
CA LYS A 69 26.13 -8.37 -22.87
C LYS A 69 25.16 -8.95 -21.86
N ILE A 70 24.30 -9.85 -22.34
CA ILE A 70 23.40 -10.58 -21.46
C ILE A 70 24.19 -11.68 -20.73
N ILE A 71 24.28 -11.54 -19.41
CA ILE A 71 24.83 -12.51 -18.46
C ILE A 71 23.66 -13.22 -17.77
N LYS A 72 23.76 -14.53 -17.62
CA LYS A 72 22.75 -15.38 -16.98
C LYS A 72 23.42 -16.17 -15.86
N ASN A 73 22.83 -16.14 -14.67
CA ASN A 73 23.21 -17.05 -13.59
C ASN A 73 21.97 -17.85 -13.18
N LEU A 74 22.10 -19.17 -13.12
CA LEU A 74 20.98 -20.11 -13.07
C LEU A 74 21.04 -21.04 -11.84
N GLY A 75 21.58 -20.58 -10.72
CA GLY A 75 21.40 -21.25 -9.42
C GLY A 75 22.63 -21.21 -8.53
N ASP A 76 22.44 -21.52 -7.24
CA ASP A 76 23.50 -21.58 -6.22
C ASP A 76 24.58 -22.66 -6.49
N ASP A 77 24.33 -23.59 -7.40
CA ASP A 77 25.28 -24.62 -7.83
C ASP A 77 25.96 -24.33 -9.18
N GLY A 78 25.70 -23.16 -9.78
CA GLY A 78 26.26 -22.75 -11.08
C GLY A 78 25.75 -23.59 -12.27
N LYS A 79 24.71 -24.41 -12.10
CA LYS A 79 24.16 -25.23 -13.21
C LYS A 79 23.04 -24.50 -13.95
N GLU A 80 22.98 -24.74 -15.26
CA GLU A 80 21.96 -24.17 -16.14
C GLU A 80 20.57 -24.78 -15.83
N ILE A 81 19.58 -23.96 -15.45
CA ILE A 81 18.17 -24.41 -15.34
C ILE A 81 17.70 -24.87 -16.72
N LYS A 82 17.27 -26.13 -16.80
CA LYS A 82 17.11 -26.90 -18.06
C LYS A 82 16.04 -26.36 -19.02
N ASN A 83 15.13 -25.46 -18.61
CA ASN A 83 14.09 -24.89 -19.48
C ASN A 83 14.32 -23.40 -19.77
N LYS A 84 15.25 -23.10 -20.68
CA LYS A 84 15.48 -21.75 -21.23
C LYS A 84 14.19 -21.06 -21.70
N LYS A 85 13.24 -21.78 -22.30
CA LYS A 85 12.03 -21.20 -22.91
C LYS A 85 11.05 -20.59 -21.90
N ASP A 86 11.00 -21.10 -20.68
CA ASP A 86 10.08 -20.60 -19.65
C ASP A 86 10.61 -19.33 -18.97
N PHE A 87 11.93 -19.13 -18.96
CA PHE A 87 12.60 -17.99 -18.31
C PHE A 87 12.42 -16.66 -19.04
N PHE A 88 12.22 -16.70 -20.36
CA PHE A 88 12.10 -15.49 -21.18
C PHE A 88 10.68 -14.92 -21.27
N ASN A 89 9.69 -15.60 -20.71
CA ASN A 89 8.30 -15.17 -20.74
C ASN A 89 7.92 -14.53 -19.40
N ILE A 90 7.51 -13.27 -19.45
CA ILE A 90 7.04 -12.48 -18.29
C ILE A 90 5.97 -13.20 -17.46
N ASN A 91 5.17 -14.06 -18.10
CA ASN A 91 4.10 -14.79 -17.44
C ASN A 91 4.57 -15.83 -16.41
N ASN A 92 5.84 -16.22 -16.44
CA ASN A 92 6.40 -17.29 -15.61
C ASN A 92 7.29 -16.78 -14.46
N ILE A 93 7.41 -15.46 -14.29
CA ILE A 93 8.32 -14.89 -13.30
C ILE A 93 7.70 -14.97 -11.89
N LYS A 94 8.43 -15.58 -10.97
CA LYS A 94 8.23 -15.41 -9.52
C LYS A 94 9.50 -14.78 -8.94
N THR A 95 9.39 -13.56 -8.42
CA THR A 95 10.50 -12.86 -7.72
C THR A 95 10.34 -12.93 -6.20
N LYS A 96 11.45 -12.95 -5.45
CA LYS A 96 11.47 -12.77 -3.98
C LYS A 96 12.82 -12.16 -3.56
N ASN A 97 12.81 -11.40 -2.45
CA ASN A 97 13.90 -10.73 -1.72
C ASN A 97 15.29 -10.68 -2.37
N TYR A 98 15.74 -9.45 -2.60
CA TYR A 98 16.92 -9.06 -3.37
C TYR A 98 18.20 -9.05 -2.53
N ASN A 99 19.29 -9.64 -3.05
CA ASN A 99 20.66 -9.31 -2.64
C ASN A 99 21.33 -8.25 -3.55
N PHE A 100 20.70 -7.88 -4.68
CA PHE A 100 21.19 -6.82 -5.56
C PHE A 100 20.79 -5.46 -5.03
N LYS A 101 21.79 -4.62 -4.70
CA LYS A 101 21.59 -3.24 -4.26
C LYS A 101 21.67 -2.30 -5.47
N PRO A 102 20.60 -1.56 -5.80
CA PRO A 102 20.65 -0.55 -6.87
C PRO A 102 21.76 0.48 -6.63
N SER A 103 22.42 0.90 -7.70
CA SER A 103 23.46 1.93 -7.71
C SER A 103 23.33 2.82 -8.95
N ASN A 104 24.18 3.83 -9.06
CA ASN A 104 24.30 4.65 -10.27
C ASN A 104 24.76 3.86 -11.51
N GLU A 105 25.33 2.66 -11.32
CA GLU A 105 25.84 1.78 -12.37
C GLU A 105 24.98 0.53 -12.58
N LEU A 106 24.07 0.22 -11.65
CA LEU A 106 23.22 -0.98 -11.70
C LEU A 106 21.78 -0.64 -11.29
N PHE A 107 20.84 -0.80 -12.21
CA PHE A 107 19.41 -0.74 -11.93
C PHE A 107 18.81 -2.14 -11.80
N VAL A 108 17.69 -2.22 -11.10
CA VAL A 108 17.01 -3.50 -10.81
C VAL A 108 15.59 -3.46 -11.38
N LEU A 109 15.24 -4.43 -12.21
CA LEU A 109 13.90 -4.60 -12.74
C LEU A 109 13.26 -5.82 -12.09
N THR A 110 12.21 -5.60 -11.29
CA THR A 110 11.44 -6.64 -10.58
C THR A 110 10.02 -6.74 -11.10
N THR A 111 9.34 -7.85 -10.81
CA THR A 111 7.89 -7.88 -10.83
C THR A 111 7.34 -7.40 -9.49
N ASP A 112 6.43 -6.42 -9.49
CA ASP A 112 5.68 -6.03 -8.30
C ASP A 112 4.28 -6.64 -8.31
N MET A 113 4.05 -7.55 -7.38
CA MET A 113 2.76 -8.24 -7.24
C MET A 113 1.74 -7.43 -6.43
N SER A 114 2.09 -6.24 -5.95
CA SER A 114 1.18 -5.32 -5.27
C SER A 114 0.13 -4.76 -6.24
N GLY A 115 0.55 -4.36 -7.44
CA GLY A 115 -0.31 -3.90 -8.52
C GLY A 115 -0.89 -5.00 -9.42
N GLY A 116 -0.87 -6.26 -8.98
CA GLY A 116 -1.45 -7.37 -9.74
C GLY A 116 -0.45 -8.11 -10.64
N VAL A 117 -0.95 -8.78 -11.66
CA VAL A 117 -0.17 -9.74 -12.47
C VAL A 117 0.55 -8.98 -13.58
N GLN A 118 1.85 -9.24 -13.80
CA GLN A 118 2.70 -8.63 -14.84
C GLN A 118 3.06 -7.15 -14.63
N MET A 119 2.86 -6.57 -13.44
CA MET A 119 3.42 -5.25 -13.16
C MET A 119 4.92 -5.38 -12.90
N PHE A 120 5.68 -4.53 -13.53
CA PHE A 120 7.10 -4.35 -13.31
C PHE A 120 7.35 -3.16 -12.40
N GLU A 121 8.44 -3.23 -11.65
CA GLU A 121 8.99 -2.11 -10.91
C GLU A 121 10.47 -1.98 -11.30
N LEU A 122 10.83 -0.86 -11.91
CA LEU A 122 12.22 -0.52 -12.24
C LEU A 122 12.77 0.41 -11.15
N ILE A 123 13.75 -0.09 -10.40
CA ILE A 123 14.39 0.58 -9.27
C ILE A 123 15.76 1.10 -9.69
N THR A 124 15.95 2.42 -9.61
CA THR A 124 17.24 3.06 -9.88
C THR A 124 18.06 3.18 -8.60
N GLY A 125 19.38 3.35 -8.74
CA GLY A 125 20.21 3.84 -7.63
C GLY A 125 20.02 5.34 -7.37
N PRO A 126 20.71 5.90 -6.36
CA PRO A 126 20.76 7.33 -6.11
C PRO A 126 21.59 8.04 -7.19
N LEU A 127 20.99 9.01 -7.87
CA LEU A 127 21.59 9.77 -8.96
C LEU A 127 21.62 11.26 -8.64
N PRO A 128 22.64 12.02 -9.09
CA PRO A 128 22.62 13.48 -8.98
C PRO A 128 21.37 14.09 -9.64
N TYR A 129 20.88 15.21 -9.11
CA TYR A 129 19.62 15.84 -9.53
C TYR A 129 19.42 15.88 -11.05
N ASN A 130 20.36 16.47 -11.81
CA ASN A 130 20.21 16.62 -13.26
C ASN A 130 20.11 15.27 -13.99
N THR A 131 20.98 14.32 -13.64
CA THR A 131 20.96 12.96 -14.18
C THR A 131 19.65 12.25 -13.84
N ALA A 132 19.14 12.42 -12.62
CA ALA A 132 17.87 11.85 -12.21
C ALA A 132 16.70 12.40 -13.05
N ILE A 133 16.66 13.70 -13.31
CA ILE A 133 15.63 14.31 -14.15
C ILE A 133 15.69 13.80 -15.60
N GLU A 134 16.88 13.57 -16.15
CA GLU A 134 17.04 12.95 -17.47
C GLU A 134 16.53 11.51 -17.50
N ILE A 135 16.90 10.70 -16.49
CA ILE A 135 16.42 9.32 -16.35
C ILE A 135 14.90 9.26 -16.21
N LEU A 136 14.29 10.17 -15.43
CA LEU A 136 12.85 10.32 -15.32
C LEU A 136 12.20 10.54 -16.70
N LYS A 137 12.75 11.45 -17.52
CA LYS A 137 12.24 11.73 -18.87
C LYS A 137 12.37 10.51 -19.79
N ILE A 138 13.55 9.87 -19.80
CA ILE A 138 13.84 8.71 -20.66
C ILE A 138 12.89 7.55 -20.33
N ILE A 139 12.78 7.17 -19.05
CA ILE A 139 11.93 6.05 -18.62
C ILE A 139 10.46 6.39 -18.85
N SER A 140 10.02 7.62 -18.56
CA SER A 140 8.64 8.04 -18.82
C SER A 140 8.26 7.93 -20.30
N ASN A 141 9.17 8.33 -21.20
CA ASN A 141 8.97 8.17 -22.63
C ASN A 141 8.99 6.69 -23.06
N TYR A 142 9.88 5.88 -22.47
CA TYR A 142 9.90 4.43 -22.72
C TYR A 142 8.57 3.77 -22.33
N ILE A 143 8.03 4.08 -21.16
CA ILE A 143 6.71 3.60 -20.72
C ILE A 143 5.62 4.05 -21.70
N ALA A 144 5.67 5.30 -22.17
CA ALA A 144 4.69 5.80 -23.14
C ALA A 144 4.67 5.03 -24.47
N GLN A 145 5.84 4.54 -24.90
CA GLN A 145 5.99 3.84 -26.18
C GLN A 145 5.78 2.32 -26.05
N ASN A 146 6.19 1.72 -24.94
CA ASN A 146 6.33 0.27 -24.80
C ASN A 146 5.44 -0.34 -23.69
N GLY A 147 4.71 0.49 -22.97
CA GLY A 147 3.95 0.08 -21.81
C GLY A 147 2.75 0.97 -21.51
N TYR A 148 2.28 0.85 -20.28
CA TYR A 148 1.21 1.67 -19.71
C TYR A 148 1.24 1.57 -18.19
N THR A 149 0.47 2.41 -17.51
CA THR A 149 0.29 2.35 -16.06
C THR A 149 -1.19 2.17 -15.76
N ARG A 150 -1.53 1.63 -14.58
CA ARG A 150 -2.91 1.50 -14.13
C ARG A 150 -3.10 2.28 -12.84
N HIS A 151 -4.32 2.25 -12.30
CA HIS A 151 -4.69 2.97 -11.08
C HIS A 151 -3.87 2.59 -9.85
N ASN A 152 -3.20 1.45 -9.87
CA ASN A 152 -2.36 0.90 -8.80
C ASN A 152 -0.86 0.99 -9.09
N SER A 153 -0.45 1.61 -10.21
CA SER A 153 0.94 1.91 -10.51
C SER A 153 1.36 3.21 -9.83
N ALA A 154 2.60 3.32 -9.39
CA ALA A 154 3.18 4.52 -8.81
C ALA A 154 4.59 4.84 -9.34
N LEU A 155 4.98 6.10 -9.14
CA LEU A 155 6.35 6.56 -9.16
C LEU A 155 6.76 6.87 -7.72
N HIS A 156 7.60 6.05 -7.12
CA HIS A 156 8.23 6.41 -5.85
C HIS A 156 9.52 7.18 -6.09
N ILE A 157 9.76 8.19 -5.27
CA ILE A 157 10.88 9.12 -5.41
C ILE A 157 11.70 9.03 -4.13
N ASN A 158 12.92 8.52 -4.23
CA ASN A 158 13.84 8.35 -3.12
C ASN A 158 14.81 9.53 -3.10
N ILE A 159 14.87 10.32 -2.03
CA ILE A 159 15.74 11.51 -1.93
C ILE A 159 16.70 11.37 -0.75
N SER A 160 17.98 11.62 -1.03
CA SER A 160 19.04 11.80 -0.04
C SER A 160 19.78 13.11 -0.30
N VAL A 161 20.53 13.60 0.69
CA VAL A 161 21.22 14.90 0.62
C VAL A 161 22.64 14.78 1.14
N ASN A 162 23.58 15.46 0.47
CA ASN A 162 24.92 15.68 0.97
C ASN A 162 24.90 16.83 1.99
N SER A 163 24.47 16.50 3.21
CA SER A 163 24.31 17.47 4.30
C SER A 163 25.61 18.20 4.66
N GLU A 164 26.75 17.52 4.59
CA GLU A 164 28.07 18.11 4.91
C GLU A 164 28.39 19.29 3.99
N LYS A 165 28.21 19.13 2.68
CA LYS A 165 28.46 20.19 1.69
C LYS A 165 27.51 21.39 1.83
N LEU A 166 26.34 21.18 2.42
CA LEU A 166 25.36 22.23 2.68
C LEU A 166 25.48 22.83 4.09
N GLY A 167 26.35 22.30 4.96
CA GLY A 167 26.41 22.70 6.37
C GLY A 167 25.12 22.38 7.14
N LEU A 168 24.39 21.34 6.72
CA LEU A 168 23.12 20.93 7.31
C LEU A 168 23.29 19.69 8.20
N PRO A 169 22.33 19.41 9.11
CA PRO A 169 22.24 18.11 9.75
C PRO A 169 22.06 16.98 8.72
N GLU A 170 22.56 15.79 9.03
CA GLU A 170 22.23 14.58 8.26
C GLU A 170 20.70 14.37 8.21
N LEU A 171 20.20 13.89 7.07
CA LEU A 171 18.78 13.66 6.85
C LEU A 171 18.16 12.72 7.90
N LYS A 172 18.92 11.75 8.42
CA LYS A 172 18.49 10.87 9.53
C LYS A 172 18.13 11.61 10.84
N ARG A 173 18.50 12.89 10.96
CA ARG A 173 18.15 13.78 12.09
C ARG A 173 17.00 14.74 11.75
N LEU A 174 16.32 14.55 10.64
CA LEU A 174 15.17 15.38 10.23
C LEU A 174 14.12 15.44 11.33
N ASN A 175 13.66 16.65 11.63
CA ASN A 175 12.49 16.89 12.46
C ASN A 175 11.23 16.52 11.68
N ILE A 176 10.77 15.30 11.90
CA ILE A 176 9.60 14.71 11.23
C ILE A 176 8.34 15.55 11.45
N ILE A 177 8.16 16.13 12.64
CA ILE A 177 6.97 16.92 12.97
C ILE A 177 6.97 18.19 12.13
N LYS A 178 8.07 18.95 12.14
CA LYS A 178 8.24 20.15 11.33
C LYS A 178 8.04 19.86 9.85
N TYR A 179 8.68 18.81 9.34
CA TYR A 179 8.52 18.40 7.94
C TYR A 179 7.06 18.12 7.58
N SER A 180 6.36 17.40 8.47
CA SER A 180 4.96 17.03 8.26
C SER A 180 4.04 18.24 8.23
N LEU A 181 4.25 19.25 9.08
CA LEU A 181 3.48 20.50 9.07
C LEU A 181 3.65 21.27 7.76
N LEU A 182 4.88 21.35 7.26
CA LEU A 182 5.24 22.06 6.02
C LEU A 182 4.81 21.34 4.74
N PHE A 183 4.46 20.06 4.83
CA PHE A 183 4.13 19.26 3.66
C PHE A 183 2.85 19.76 2.97
N ASN A 184 2.89 19.86 1.64
CA ASN A 184 1.83 20.43 0.81
C ASN A 184 1.07 19.33 0.07
N ASP A 185 0.04 18.81 0.72
CA ASP A 185 -0.87 17.83 0.12
C ASP A 185 -1.60 18.39 -1.10
N ASP A 186 -1.83 19.70 -1.18
CA ASP A 186 -2.66 20.30 -2.22
C ASP A 186 -1.90 20.46 -3.54
N LEU A 187 -0.57 20.65 -3.50
CA LEU A 187 0.30 20.55 -4.67
C LEU A 187 0.18 19.17 -5.30
N LEU A 188 0.22 18.15 -4.45
CA LEU A 188 -0.01 16.79 -4.87
C LEU A 188 -1.42 16.68 -5.47
N LYS A 189 -2.48 17.02 -4.71
CA LYS A 189 -3.89 16.95 -5.17
C LYS A 189 -4.09 17.63 -6.51
N LYS A 190 -3.48 18.79 -6.76
CA LYS A 190 -3.54 19.51 -8.04
C LYS A 190 -3.26 18.60 -9.25
N TYR A 191 -2.27 17.71 -9.16
CA TYR A 191 -1.80 16.89 -10.28
C TYR A 191 -2.38 15.48 -10.34
N TYR A 192 -2.84 14.92 -9.22
CA TYR A 192 -3.41 13.56 -9.18
C TYR A 192 -4.82 13.50 -8.55
N LYS A 193 -5.61 14.59 -8.74
CA LYS A 193 -6.94 14.94 -8.18
C LYS A 193 -7.91 13.80 -7.88
N GLU A 194 -7.93 12.71 -8.67
CA GLU A 194 -8.95 11.66 -8.54
C GLU A 194 -8.45 10.34 -7.93
N LYS A 195 -7.14 10.17 -7.73
CA LYS A 195 -6.55 8.87 -7.32
C LYS A 195 -5.68 8.93 -6.06
N TYR A 196 -5.59 10.10 -5.40
CA TYR A 196 -4.96 10.28 -4.07
C TYR A 196 -5.48 9.39 -2.96
N LEU A 197 -6.67 8.84 -3.19
CA LEU A 197 -7.40 8.01 -2.27
C LEU A 197 -7.20 6.51 -2.58
N ASN A 198 -6.55 6.16 -3.70
CA ASN A 198 -6.26 4.78 -4.05
C ASN A 198 -5.07 4.26 -3.24
N TYR A 199 -5.36 3.31 -2.35
CA TYR A 199 -4.51 2.22 -1.89
C TYR A 199 -3.19 2.50 -1.13
N SER A 200 -2.38 3.49 -1.51
CA SER A 200 -0.94 3.40 -1.20
C SER A 200 -0.40 4.50 -0.30
N VAL A 201 -1.13 5.60 -0.05
CA VAL A 201 -0.43 6.83 0.38
C VAL A 201 -1.27 7.84 1.20
N LYS A 202 -1.28 7.71 2.54
CA LYS A 202 -1.86 8.64 3.52
C LYS A 202 -1.09 9.96 3.61
N SER A 203 -1.78 11.09 3.80
CA SER A 203 -1.11 12.34 4.15
C SER A 203 -0.25 12.15 5.40
N ILE A 204 0.93 12.75 5.35
CA ILE A 204 1.88 12.77 6.45
C ILE A 204 1.34 13.55 7.65
N LYS A 205 0.43 14.50 7.45
CA LYS A 205 -0.19 15.28 8.53
C LYS A 205 -1.07 14.43 9.45
N HIS A 206 -1.55 13.30 8.93
CA HIS A 206 -2.28 12.31 9.74
C HIS A 206 -1.39 11.59 10.76
N PHE A 207 -0.07 11.61 10.59
CA PHE A 207 0.84 11.06 11.58
C PHE A 207 0.79 11.88 12.89
N LEU A 208 0.61 13.19 12.78
CA LEU A 208 0.54 14.10 13.92
C LEU A 208 -0.78 13.98 14.70
N SER A 209 -1.79 13.32 14.14
CA SER A 209 -3.13 13.25 14.72
C SER A 209 -3.42 12.05 15.63
N ILE A 210 -2.47 11.11 15.73
CA ILE A 210 -2.69 9.78 16.34
C ILE A 210 -2.08 9.68 17.75
N SER A 211 -1.41 10.73 18.17
CA SER A 211 -0.58 10.72 19.36
C SER A 211 -1.30 11.23 20.59
N GLU A 212 -1.25 10.45 21.67
CA GLU A 212 -1.68 10.81 23.03
C GLU A 212 -0.73 11.86 23.65
N PHE A 213 -0.36 12.89 22.88
CA PHE A 213 0.53 13.95 23.32
C PHE A 213 -0.20 14.87 24.31
N LYS A 214 0.46 15.16 25.43
CA LYS A 214 0.11 16.33 26.25
C LYS A 214 0.87 17.54 25.72
N TYR A 215 0.16 18.66 25.63
CA TYR A 215 0.62 19.94 25.08
C TYR A 215 1.97 20.42 25.63
N ASP A 216 2.18 20.23 26.93
CA ASP A 216 3.37 20.75 27.63
C ASP A 216 4.64 19.90 27.41
N ASP A 217 4.51 18.63 27.04
CA ASP A 217 5.64 17.72 26.83
C ASP A 217 6.30 17.92 25.46
N VAL A 218 5.49 18.28 24.45
CA VAL A 218 5.99 18.51 23.10
C VAL A 218 6.79 19.80 23.06
N PHE A 219 6.27 20.93 23.55
CA PHE A 219 6.93 22.23 23.38
C PHE A 219 8.20 22.43 24.22
N ASN A 220 8.30 21.82 25.40
CA ASN A 220 9.37 22.13 26.34
C ASN A 220 10.65 21.29 26.14
N GLN A 221 10.66 20.30 25.24
CA GLN A 221 11.81 19.40 25.05
C GLN A 221 12.12 19.06 23.58
N ILE A 222 11.82 19.92 22.61
CA ILE A 222 12.05 19.61 21.18
C ILE A 222 13.54 19.71 20.80
N THR A 223 14.28 18.62 20.99
CA THR A 223 15.47 18.37 20.18
C THR A 223 15.19 17.21 19.22
N PRO A 224 15.89 17.10 18.08
CA PRO A 224 15.79 15.94 17.20
C PRO A 224 16.04 14.62 17.94
N ASP A 225 16.92 14.64 18.94
CA ASP A 225 17.21 13.51 19.79
C ASP A 225 16.08 13.22 20.78
N THR A 226 15.38 14.25 21.29
CA THR A 226 14.16 14.06 22.08
C THR A 226 13.01 13.56 21.21
N ILE A 227 12.79 14.07 20.00
CA ILE A 227 11.78 13.54 19.06
C ILE A 227 12.10 12.08 18.72
N LYS A 228 13.36 11.76 18.41
CA LYS A 228 13.79 10.38 18.13
C LYS A 228 13.63 9.47 19.36
N ASN A 229 13.98 9.95 20.55
CA ASN A 229 13.78 9.21 21.79
C ASN A 229 12.30 9.07 22.13
N PHE A 230 11.46 10.08 21.90
CA PHE A 230 10.01 10.00 22.06
C PHE A 230 9.42 8.98 21.09
N LEU A 231 9.82 8.99 19.81
CA LEU A 231 9.42 7.98 18.84
C LEU A 231 9.93 6.57 19.19
N ASN A 232 11.07 6.46 19.88
CA ASN A 232 11.67 5.19 20.32
C ASN A 232 11.18 4.68 21.69
N VAL A 233 10.76 5.56 22.61
CA VAL A 233 10.26 5.20 23.96
C VAL A 233 8.98 4.37 23.83
N PHE A 234 8.09 4.70 22.90
CA PHE A 234 6.90 3.91 22.59
C PHE A 234 7.18 2.59 21.85
N ILE A 235 8.43 2.30 21.48
CA ILE A 235 8.86 1.03 20.86
C ILE A 235 9.33 0.02 21.92
N LYS A 236 9.72 0.46 23.13
CA LYS A 236 10.45 -0.39 24.09
C LYS A 236 9.77 -0.69 25.42
N ASP A 237 8.64 -0.06 25.75
CA ASP A 237 7.99 -0.34 27.04
C ASP A 237 7.23 -1.68 27.03
N ASN A 238 7.92 -2.72 27.50
CA ASN A 238 7.42 -3.90 28.21
C ASN A 238 6.59 -4.96 27.47
N ASN A 239 7.10 -5.54 26.35
CA ASN A 239 6.60 -6.81 25.76
C ASN A 239 5.07 -6.90 25.53
N LYS A 240 4.36 -5.77 25.57
CA LYS A 240 2.95 -5.59 25.24
C LYS A 240 2.90 -4.40 24.32
N ILE A 241 2.74 -4.69 23.04
CA ILE A 241 2.56 -3.69 21.99
C ILE A 241 1.21 -3.03 22.23
N THR A 242 1.17 -1.92 22.97
CA THR A 242 -0.03 -1.11 23.10
C THR A 242 -0.13 -0.16 21.90
N GLY A 243 -0.83 -0.65 20.87
CA GLY A 243 -1.79 0.08 20.04
C GLY A 243 -1.42 1.44 19.43
N ALA A 244 -1.51 1.49 18.10
CA ALA A 244 -1.72 2.65 17.22
C ALA A 244 -0.51 3.41 16.63
N PHE A 245 0.68 3.33 17.20
CA PHE A 245 1.87 4.01 16.62
C PHE A 245 2.71 3.16 15.66
N PHE A 246 2.48 1.85 15.63
CA PHE A 246 3.26 0.94 14.81
C PHE A 246 2.75 0.94 13.35
N GLU A 247 3.68 1.30 12.45
CA GLU A 247 3.64 1.16 10.98
C GLU A 247 3.37 2.41 10.11
N ILE A 248 4.12 3.49 10.39
CA ILE A 248 4.37 4.62 9.45
C ILE A 248 5.19 4.20 8.21
N LYS A 249 5.41 2.89 7.99
CA LYS A 249 6.55 2.42 7.19
C LYS A 249 6.26 2.24 5.70
N LYS A 250 5.01 2.18 5.24
CA LYS A 250 4.71 1.83 3.83
C LYS A 250 3.59 2.60 3.15
N TYR A 251 2.61 3.09 3.90
CA TYR A 251 1.34 3.57 3.31
C TYR A 251 1.12 5.07 3.47
N TYR A 252 2.19 5.85 3.65
CA TYR A 252 2.14 7.31 3.76
C TYR A 252 2.85 7.96 2.57
N GLN A 253 2.52 9.22 2.30
CA GLN A 253 3.14 10.07 1.24
C GLN A 253 4.64 10.17 1.38
N VAL A 254 5.11 9.99 2.60
CA VAL A 254 6.50 10.01 2.95
C VAL A 254 6.74 8.83 3.87
N ASN A 255 7.68 7.98 3.47
CA ASN A 255 8.10 6.85 4.26
C ASN A 255 9.30 7.21 5.13
N PHE A 256 9.02 7.52 6.38
CA PHE A 256 10.06 7.85 7.36
C PHE A 256 10.91 6.66 7.80
N SER A 257 10.50 5.41 7.53
CA SER A 257 11.32 4.25 7.88
C SER A 257 12.66 4.19 7.16
N LYS A 258 12.80 4.96 6.06
CA LYS A 258 14.04 5.06 5.30
C LYS A 258 15.07 6.01 5.91
N LEU A 259 14.66 6.85 6.88
CA LEU A 259 15.55 7.83 7.52
C LEU A 259 16.75 7.18 8.21
N GLU A 260 16.61 5.97 8.77
CA GLU A 260 17.72 5.23 9.36
C GLU A 260 18.87 4.98 8.35
N ASN A 261 18.51 4.88 7.06
CA ASN A 261 19.44 4.75 5.95
C ASN A 261 19.80 6.11 5.29
N ASN A 262 19.47 7.22 5.96
CA ASN A 262 19.75 8.59 5.55
C ASN A 262 19.11 9.02 4.22
N TYR A 263 17.92 8.48 3.90
CA TYR A 263 17.10 8.91 2.75
C TYR A 263 15.61 8.90 3.10
N LEU A 264 14.79 9.57 2.28
CA LEU A 264 13.34 9.52 2.35
C LEU A 264 12.76 9.01 1.05
N GLU A 265 11.67 8.26 1.16
CA GLU A 265 10.94 7.74 0.01
C GLU A 265 9.56 8.39 -0.03
N PHE A 266 9.29 9.09 -1.12
CA PHE A 266 8.05 9.79 -1.39
C PHE A 266 7.20 8.94 -2.33
N ARG A 267 5.95 8.72 -1.95
CA ARG A 267 5.03 7.84 -2.69
C ARG A 267 3.89 8.60 -3.37
N GLY A 268 3.87 9.93 -3.32
CA GLY A 268 2.72 10.75 -3.73
C GLY A 268 2.34 10.70 -5.22
N CYS A 269 3.23 10.27 -6.12
CA CYS A 269 3.00 10.26 -7.56
C CYS A 269 2.36 8.93 -8.01
N THR A 270 1.05 8.77 -7.79
CA THR A 270 0.34 7.49 -8.04
C THR A 270 -0.70 7.55 -9.15
N GLY A 271 -0.96 6.41 -9.76
CA GLY A 271 -2.10 6.15 -10.63
C GLY A 271 -1.75 6.09 -12.10
N GLU A 272 -2.79 5.83 -12.89
CA GLU A 272 -2.71 5.75 -14.33
C GLU A 272 -2.16 7.05 -14.93
N ASP A 273 -1.34 6.89 -15.96
CA ASP A 273 -0.69 7.94 -16.71
C ASP A 273 0.27 8.84 -15.91
N TYR A 274 0.80 8.39 -14.76
CA TYR A 274 1.80 9.19 -14.04
C TYR A 274 3.00 9.54 -14.91
N TYR A 275 3.38 8.64 -15.83
CA TYR A 275 4.51 8.82 -16.75
C TYR A 275 4.26 9.93 -17.78
N LYS A 276 3.00 10.30 -18.05
CA LYS A 276 2.67 11.43 -18.94
C LYS A 276 2.85 12.79 -18.26
N LYS A 277 3.01 12.81 -16.92
CA LYS A 277 3.05 14.03 -16.09
C LYS A 277 4.48 14.43 -15.73
N VAL A 278 5.42 14.32 -16.67
CA VAL A 278 6.86 14.53 -16.40
C VAL A 278 7.15 15.91 -15.80
N GLU A 279 6.56 16.98 -16.34
CA GLU A 279 6.76 18.34 -15.82
C GLU A 279 6.22 18.49 -14.38
N ALA A 280 5.05 17.92 -14.11
CA ALA A 280 4.48 17.91 -12.76
C ALA A 280 5.34 17.09 -11.79
N ASN A 281 5.87 15.94 -12.22
CA ASN A 281 6.80 15.14 -11.42
C ASN A 281 8.07 15.95 -11.07
N ILE A 282 8.62 16.71 -12.02
CA ILE A 282 9.78 17.58 -11.78
C ILE A 282 9.43 18.69 -10.79
N GLU A 283 8.26 19.31 -10.90
CA GLU A 283 7.79 20.32 -9.94
C GLU A 283 7.67 19.74 -8.53
N ILE A 284 7.09 18.54 -8.41
CA ILE A 284 6.96 17.82 -7.13
C ILE A 284 8.33 17.47 -6.54
N ILE A 285 9.28 16.98 -7.34
CA ILE A 285 10.66 16.71 -6.90
C ILE A 285 11.32 17.97 -6.35
N ASN A 286 11.20 19.09 -7.08
CA ASN A 286 11.77 20.37 -6.64
C ASN A 286 11.13 20.83 -5.32
N TYR A 287 9.82 20.67 -5.17
CA TYR A 287 9.14 20.95 -3.92
C TYR A 287 9.64 20.06 -2.76
N TYR A 288 9.84 18.76 -2.98
CA TYR A 288 10.42 17.88 -1.97
C TYR A 288 11.83 18.31 -1.55
N ILE A 289 12.69 18.67 -2.51
CA ILE A 289 14.03 19.18 -2.21
C ILE A 289 13.96 20.47 -1.40
N GLN A 290 13.13 21.44 -1.83
CA GLN A 290 12.97 22.73 -1.14
C GLN A 290 12.48 22.54 0.29
N SER A 291 11.43 21.73 0.48
CA SER A 291 10.86 21.45 1.80
C SER A 291 11.85 20.73 2.73
N LEU A 292 12.62 19.76 2.21
CA LEU A 292 13.65 19.07 2.97
C LEU A 292 14.79 19.99 3.38
N HIS A 293 15.31 20.77 2.43
CA HIS A 293 16.36 21.75 2.68
C HIS A 293 15.94 22.75 3.76
N HIS A 294 14.76 23.37 3.59
CA HIS A 294 14.22 24.33 4.55
C HIS A 294 14.06 23.72 5.94
N THR A 295 13.51 22.49 6.02
CA THR A 295 13.32 21.81 7.30
C THR A 295 14.64 21.50 7.98
N LEU A 296 15.64 21.00 7.26
CA LEU A 296 16.96 20.70 7.81
C LEU A 296 17.71 21.95 8.28
N LYS A 297 17.54 23.07 7.58
CA LYS A 297 18.12 24.37 7.95
C LYS A 297 17.51 24.91 9.26
N HIS A 298 16.21 24.72 9.45
CA HIS A 298 15.45 25.19 10.61
C HIS A 298 15.02 24.04 11.53
N ASN A 299 15.82 22.98 11.62
CA ASN A 299 15.41 21.68 12.16
C ASN A 299 14.97 21.70 13.64
N ASN A 300 15.49 22.67 14.40
CA ASN A 300 15.29 22.78 15.84
C ASN A 300 14.33 23.92 16.24
N GLU A 301 13.71 24.58 15.26
CA GLU A 301 12.93 25.80 15.48
C GLU A 301 11.56 25.68 14.81
N PHE A 302 10.50 26.07 15.52
CA PHE A 302 9.16 26.21 14.98
C PHE A 302 8.81 27.70 14.87
N SER A 303 8.36 28.13 13.69
CA SER A 303 7.80 29.46 13.48
C SER A 303 6.46 29.60 14.19
N GLU A 304 6.01 30.82 14.46
CA GLU A 304 4.70 31.06 15.09
C GLU A 304 3.53 30.45 14.29
N VAL A 305 3.66 30.38 12.96
CA VAL A 305 2.66 29.71 12.11
C VAL A 305 2.67 28.21 12.35
N GLU A 306 3.85 27.56 12.40
CA GLU A 306 3.92 26.12 12.68
C GLU A 306 3.44 25.79 14.09
N LYS A 307 3.71 26.65 15.08
CA LYS A 307 3.19 26.47 16.45
C LYS A 307 1.66 26.52 16.48
N GLN A 308 1.07 27.45 15.74
CA GLN A 308 -0.38 27.56 15.62
C GLN A 308 -0.99 26.34 14.89
N ASP A 309 -0.40 25.92 13.77
CA ASP A 309 -0.83 24.73 13.03
C ASP A 309 -0.76 23.47 13.92
N LEU A 310 0.32 23.33 14.70
CA LEU A 310 0.47 22.23 15.65
C LEU A 310 -0.60 22.29 16.74
N LYS A 311 -0.88 23.48 17.29
CA LYS A 311 -1.92 23.66 18.30
C LYS A 311 -3.31 23.25 17.78
N GLU A 312 -3.67 23.67 16.57
CA GLU A 312 -4.94 23.28 15.93
C GLU A 312 -5.04 21.77 15.71
N LEU A 313 -3.94 21.13 15.28
CA LEU A 313 -3.87 19.68 15.17
C LEU A 313 -4.05 18.98 16.52
N MET A 314 -3.44 19.50 17.59
CA MET A 314 -3.59 18.93 18.94
C MET A 314 -5.00 19.11 19.50
N GLU A 315 -5.64 20.26 19.29
CA GLU A 315 -7.03 20.51 19.69
C GLU A 315 -7.98 19.54 18.98
N PHE A 316 -7.76 19.32 17.68
CA PHE A 316 -8.49 18.32 16.92
C PHE A 316 -8.28 16.90 17.47
N ASN A 317 -7.04 16.52 17.79
CA ASN A 317 -6.75 15.22 18.39
C ASN A 317 -7.43 15.02 19.73
N ASN A 318 -7.46 16.05 20.58
CA ASN A 318 -8.14 16.00 21.86
C ASN A 318 -9.65 15.77 21.67
N LEU A 319 -10.24 16.38 20.64
CA LEU A 319 -11.62 16.07 20.26
C LEU A 319 -11.78 14.60 19.83
N LEU A 320 -10.86 14.06 19.02
CA LEU A 320 -10.90 12.65 18.61
C LEU A 320 -10.80 11.70 19.81
N LEU A 321 -9.85 11.95 20.70
CA LEU A 321 -9.63 11.16 21.91
C LEU A 321 -10.86 11.25 22.83
N SER A 322 -11.48 12.42 22.99
CA SER A 322 -12.71 12.54 23.76
C SER A 322 -13.88 11.77 23.14
N CYS A 323 -13.98 11.73 21.80
CA CYS A 323 -14.97 10.90 21.12
C CYS A 323 -14.69 9.40 21.28
N ILE A 324 -13.44 8.97 21.46
CA ILE A 324 -13.09 7.57 21.71
C ILE A 324 -13.35 7.19 23.17
N GLU A 325 -13.04 8.07 24.12
CA GLU A 325 -13.17 7.79 25.55
C GLU A 325 -14.62 7.88 26.05
N ASP A 326 -15.45 8.75 25.48
CA ASP A 326 -16.83 8.99 25.94
C ASP A 326 -17.87 8.84 24.82
N TYR A 327 -18.75 7.85 24.98
CA TYR A 327 -19.89 7.60 24.11
C TYR A 327 -20.80 8.84 23.93
N SER A 328 -21.01 9.62 24.99
CA SER A 328 -21.86 10.80 24.96
C SER A 328 -21.29 11.87 24.04
N VAL A 329 -19.96 12.02 24.06
CA VAL A 329 -19.23 12.90 23.14
C VAL A 329 -19.32 12.35 21.72
N PHE A 330 -19.06 11.05 21.51
CA PHE A 330 -19.23 10.41 20.21
C PHE A 330 -20.61 10.69 19.61
N LYS A 331 -21.68 10.41 20.36
CA LYS A 331 -23.07 10.60 19.93
C LYS A 331 -23.38 12.05 19.57
N LYS A 332 -22.81 13.02 20.30
CA LYS A 332 -22.97 14.45 20.04
C LYS A 332 -22.41 14.85 18.67
N TYR A 333 -21.24 14.32 18.30
CA TYR A 333 -20.56 14.65 17.04
C TYR A 333 -21.00 13.78 15.85
N PHE A 334 -21.47 12.55 16.09
CA PHE A 334 -21.87 11.58 15.06
C PHE A 334 -23.38 11.30 15.03
N LYS A 335 -24.20 12.34 14.89
CA LYS A 335 -25.68 12.25 14.98
C LYS A 335 -26.34 11.32 13.95
N ASN A 336 -25.71 11.09 12.80
CA ASN A 336 -26.25 10.25 11.72
C ASN A 336 -25.89 8.76 11.89
N ILE A 337 -25.10 8.42 12.92
CA ILE A 337 -24.72 7.06 13.25
C ILE A 337 -25.53 6.61 14.45
N LYS A 338 -26.40 5.61 14.26
CA LYS A 338 -27.09 4.93 15.33
C LYS A 338 -26.20 3.82 15.89
N PHE A 339 -26.03 3.85 17.20
CA PHE A 339 -25.27 2.85 17.92
C PHE A 339 -26.22 1.84 18.55
N LEU A 340 -25.97 0.56 18.33
CA LEU A 340 -26.78 -0.56 18.78
C LEU A 340 -25.91 -1.54 19.58
N ILE A 341 -26.50 -2.13 20.62
CA ILE A 341 -25.95 -3.31 21.29
C ILE A 341 -26.91 -4.46 21.02
N ASN A 342 -26.44 -5.55 20.41
CA ASN A 342 -27.28 -6.70 20.02
C ASN A 342 -28.56 -6.28 19.28
N LEU A 343 -28.39 -5.35 18.32
CA LEU A 343 -29.43 -4.77 17.47
C LEU A 343 -30.47 -3.92 18.21
N LYS A 344 -30.22 -3.53 19.46
CA LYS A 344 -31.08 -2.64 20.26
C LYS A 344 -30.42 -1.29 20.47
N GLU A 345 -31.19 -0.22 20.27
CA GLU A 345 -30.76 1.15 20.56
C GLU A 345 -31.05 1.45 22.03
N ASP A 346 -30.00 1.47 22.85
CA ASP A 346 -30.08 1.82 24.26
C ASP A 346 -28.77 2.49 24.71
N ASP A 347 -28.87 3.75 25.09
CA ASP A 347 -27.73 4.59 25.46
C ASP A 347 -27.04 4.12 26.73
N GLU A 348 -27.77 3.54 27.69
CA GLU A 348 -27.20 3.07 28.94
C GLU A 348 -26.40 1.78 28.69
N PHE A 349 -26.91 0.87 27.87
CA PHE A 349 -26.11 -0.28 27.42
C PHE A 349 -24.90 0.16 26.58
N ALA A 350 -25.07 1.14 25.69
CA ALA A 350 -23.97 1.68 24.89
C ALA A 350 -22.83 2.21 25.78
N LYS A 351 -23.14 2.95 26.84
CA LYS A 351 -22.14 3.44 27.82
C LYS A 351 -21.42 2.31 28.54
N VAL A 352 -22.15 1.27 28.98
CA VAL A 352 -21.57 0.12 29.69
C VAL A 352 -20.59 -0.64 28.81
N TYR A 353 -20.96 -0.92 27.56
CA TYR A 353 -20.10 -1.66 26.63
C TYR A 353 -19.04 -0.80 25.96
N TRP A 354 -19.09 0.53 26.11
CA TRP A 354 -18.20 1.46 25.40
C TRP A 354 -16.73 1.15 25.60
N GLN A 355 -16.33 0.67 26.78
CA GLN A 355 -14.93 0.28 27.06
C GLN A 355 -14.44 -0.89 26.20
N ASN A 356 -15.31 -1.83 25.84
CA ASN A 356 -14.97 -2.94 24.95
C ASN A 356 -14.89 -2.45 23.50
N ILE A 357 -15.81 -1.55 23.14
CA ILE A 357 -15.99 -1.04 21.80
C ILE A 357 -14.90 -0.02 21.41
N LYS A 358 -14.44 0.82 22.35
CA LYS A 358 -13.54 1.94 22.05
C LYS A 358 -12.23 1.47 21.39
N SER A 359 -11.74 0.31 21.78
CA SER A 359 -10.53 -0.31 21.19
C SER A 359 -10.72 -0.65 19.71
N ILE A 360 -11.93 -1.11 19.34
CA ILE A 360 -12.34 -1.47 17.98
C ILE A 360 -12.68 -0.22 17.15
N LEU A 361 -13.31 0.78 17.78
CA LEU A 361 -13.70 2.03 17.13
C LEU A 361 -12.52 2.97 16.90
N LYS A 362 -11.46 2.91 17.70
CA LYS A 362 -10.26 3.75 17.57
C LYS A 362 -9.75 3.81 16.11
N PRO A 363 -9.47 2.69 15.41
CA PRO A 363 -9.04 2.74 14.00
C PRO A 363 -10.11 3.24 13.03
N ILE A 364 -11.40 3.02 13.31
CA ILE A 364 -12.51 3.53 12.48
C ILE A 364 -12.60 5.05 12.62
N ILE A 365 -12.64 5.57 13.84
CA ILE A 365 -12.71 7.00 14.15
C ILE A 365 -11.49 7.71 13.57
N TYR A 366 -10.28 7.17 13.79
CA TYR A 366 -9.10 7.72 13.14
C TYR A 366 -9.18 7.65 11.62
N SER A 367 -9.75 6.60 11.04
CA SER A 367 -9.97 6.56 9.59
C SER A 367 -10.98 7.61 9.12
N PHE A 368 -12.08 7.84 9.87
CA PHE A 368 -13.12 8.84 9.59
C PHE A 368 -12.52 10.25 9.48
N PHE A 369 -11.65 10.58 10.42
CA PHE A 369 -11.13 11.93 10.56
C PHE A 369 -9.84 12.17 9.78
N ASN A 370 -9.01 11.14 9.61
CA ASN A 370 -7.71 11.30 8.99
C ASN A 370 -7.72 10.89 7.51
N SER A 371 -8.18 9.70 7.12
CA SER A 371 -7.82 9.14 5.79
C SER A 371 -8.51 9.74 4.55
N GLY A 372 -9.16 10.91 4.64
CA GLY A 372 -10.07 11.36 3.59
C GLY A 372 -11.16 10.30 3.33
N LEU A 373 -11.50 9.54 4.37
CA LEU A 373 -12.55 8.55 4.32
C LEU A 373 -13.85 9.31 4.08
N HIS A 374 -14.25 9.35 2.81
CA HIS A 374 -15.60 9.75 2.43
C HIS A 374 -16.54 8.63 2.84
N ILE A 375 -16.77 8.44 4.14
CA ILE A 375 -18.10 8.06 4.54
C ILE A 375 -18.90 9.31 4.35
N ASP A 376 -19.66 9.30 3.28
CA ASP A 376 -20.55 10.38 2.97
C ASP A 376 -21.76 10.28 3.91
N ILE A 377 -21.53 10.57 5.20
CA ILE A 377 -22.56 10.63 6.23
C ILE A 377 -23.59 11.73 5.93
N ASN A 378 -23.27 12.61 4.95
CA ASN A 378 -24.08 13.74 4.51
C ASN A 378 -24.78 13.53 3.16
N LYS A 379 -24.35 12.59 2.28
CA LYS A 379 -25.03 12.32 0.99
C LYS A 379 -26.25 11.43 1.08
N SER A 380 -26.75 11.12 2.28
CA SER A 380 -28.01 10.39 2.33
C SER A 380 -28.86 10.78 3.52
N TYR A 381 -30.16 10.86 3.27
CA TYR A 381 -31.22 10.68 4.24
C TYR A 381 -31.19 9.28 4.91
N LYS A 382 -30.09 8.51 4.82
CA LYS A 382 -29.97 7.19 5.44
C LYS A 382 -29.26 7.28 6.78
N THR A 383 -29.87 6.62 7.74
CA THR A 383 -29.26 6.30 9.02
C THR A 383 -28.23 5.18 8.85
N PHE A 384 -27.03 5.37 9.40
CA PHE A 384 -25.99 4.33 9.46
C PHE A 384 -26.07 3.61 10.80
N TYR A 385 -25.81 2.31 10.82
CA TYR A 385 -25.90 1.52 12.05
C TYR A 385 -24.56 0.89 12.39
N LEU A 386 -24.08 1.17 13.60
CA LEU A 386 -22.99 0.47 14.26
C LEU A 386 -23.61 -0.43 15.31
N ASN A 387 -23.47 -1.74 15.14
CA ASN A 387 -23.93 -2.71 16.12
C ASN A 387 -22.74 -3.40 16.79
N TYR A 388 -22.68 -3.42 18.11
CA TYR A 388 -21.77 -4.32 18.83
C TYR A 388 -22.52 -5.59 19.22
N ASP A 389 -22.10 -6.70 18.64
CA ASP A 389 -22.62 -8.03 18.92
C ASP A 389 -21.81 -8.62 20.08
N THR A 390 -22.43 -8.73 21.26
CA THR A 390 -21.75 -9.16 22.47
C THR A 390 -21.41 -10.66 22.45
N ASP A 391 -22.15 -11.47 21.69
CA ASP A 391 -21.99 -12.92 21.68
C ASP A 391 -20.70 -13.32 20.96
N ILE A 392 -20.37 -12.61 19.87
CA ILE A 392 -19.14 -12.80 19.12
C ILE A 392 -18.08 -11.73 19.42
N SER A 393 -18.43 -10.67 20.16
CA SER A 393 -17.57 -9.51 20.43
C SER A 393 -17.09 -8.79 19.16
N HIS A 394 -17.97 -8.66 18.17
CA HIS A 394 -17.68 -8.00 16.90
C HIS A 394 -18.41 -6.66 16.80
N LEU A 395 -17.77 -5.69 16.16
CA LEU A 395 -18.42 -4.46 15.71
C LEU A 395 -18.88 -4.63 14.26
N GLN A 396 -20.17 -4.43 14.02
CA GLN A 396 -20.81 -4.60 12.72
C GLN A 396 -21.19 -3.24 12.13
N LEU A 397 -20.65 -2.94 10.96
CA LEU A 397 -20.97 -1.75 10.17
C LEU A 397 -22.02 -2.12 9.15
N TYR A 398 -23.19 -1.49 9.23
CA TYR A 398 -24.29 -1.71 8.31
C TYR A 398 -24.59 -0.49 7.43
N GLY A 399 -24.59 -0.71 6.11
CA GLY A 399 -25.07 0.27 5.13
C GLY A 399 -24.12 1.43 4.83
N PHE A 400 -22.84 1.30 5.18
CA PHE A 400 -21.85 2.35 4.96
C PHE A 400 -21.35 2.39 3.51
N ASP A 401 -21.24 3.60 2.95
CA ASP A 401 -20.40 3.89 1.79
C ASP A 401 -18.98 4.19 2.30
N ILE A 402 -18.05 3.26 2.11
CA ILE A 402 -16.69 3.32 2.64
C ILE A 402 -15.70 3.47 1.49
N LYS A 403 -14.84 4.48 1.56
CA LYS A 403 -13.73 4.64 0.62
C LYS A 403 -12.44 4.83 1.40
N ASN A 404 -11.41 4.08 1.03
CA ASN A 404 -10.03 4.24 1.53
C ASN A 404 -9.85 3.86 3.00
N LEU A 405 -10.64 2.89 3.48
CA LEU A 405 -10.47 2.32 4.83
C LEU A 405 -9.24 1.42 4.86
N PHE A 406 -8.40 1.57 5.89
CA PHE A 406 -7.17 0.79 6.01
C PHE A 406 -7.08 0.09 7.37
N MET A 407 -7.40 -1.20 7.41
CA MET A 407 -7.40 -2.02 8.62
C MET A 407 -6.30 -3.07 8.62
N GLU A 408 -5.06 -2.72 8.26
CA GLU A 408 -4.00 -3.73 8.09
C GLU A 408 -3.49 -4.34 9.42
N TYR A 409 -3.91 -3.83 10.58
CA TYR A 409 -3.38 -4.29 11.88
C TYR A 409 -4.45 -4.48 12.96
N LEU A 410 -5.71 -4.72 12.56
CA LEU A 410 -6.65 -5.31 13.49
C LEU A 410 -6.25 -6.77 13.70
N THR A 411 -5.41 -7.01 14.70
CA THR A 411 -5.13 -8.37 15.17
C THR A 411 -6.35 -8.91 15.90
N GLU A 412 -6.43 -10.22 16.12
CA GLU A 412 -7.44 -10.84 16.99
C GLU A 412 -7.51 -10.15 18.38
N MET A 413 -6.44 -9.47 18.81
CA MET A 413 -6.36 -8.76 20.08
C MET A 413 -7.00 -7.37 20.10
N SER A 414 -7.33 -6.78 18.95
CA SER A 414 -7.92 -5.42 18.83
C SER A 414 -9.41 -5.42 18.45
N GLY A 415 -10.00 -6.62 18.36
CA GLY A 415 -11.40 -6.84 18.01
C GLY A 415 -11.66 -6.91 16.49
N PHE A 416 -12.81 -7.47 16.15
CA PHE A 416 -13.20 -7.76 14.77
C PHE A 416 -14.24 -6.76 14.27
N ILE A 417 -14.12 -6.40 12.99
CA ILE A 417 -15.02 -5.48 12.32
C ILE A 417 -15.67 -6.20 11.14
N ASP A 418 -16.99 -6.25 11.16
CA ASP A 418 -17.81 -6.89 10.14
C ASP A 418 -18.48 -5.84 9.26
N PHE A 419 -18.60 -6.16 7.97
CA PHE A 419 -19.21 -5.28 6.97
C PHE A 419 -20.43 -5.95 6.38
N ILE A 420 -21.57 -5.28 6.50
CA ILE A 420 -22.87 -5.80 6.09
C ILE A 420 -23.58 -4.75 5.22
N ASN A 421 -23.97 -5.12 4.00
CA ASN A 421 -24.63 -4.21 3.06
C ASN A 421 -23.85 -2.91 2.80
N CYS A 422 -22.52 -2.96 2.86
CA CYS A 422 -21.66 -1.81 2.61
C CYS A 422 -21.22 -1.73 1.14
N ASN A 423 -20.87 -0.52 0.70
CA ASN A 423 -20.21 -0.27 -0.57
C ASN A 423 -18.80 0.23 -0.27
N ILE A 424 -17.81 -0.63 -0.50
CA ILE A 424 -16.44 -0.47 -0.04
C ILE A 424 -15.54 -0.32 -1.26
N LYS A 425 -14.77 0.78 -1.32
CA LYS A 425 -13.80 1.01 -2.38
C LYS A 425 -12.41 1.29 -1.84
N ASN A 426 -11.37 0.89 -2.58
CA ASN A 426 -9.98 1.29 -2.33
C ASN A 426 -9.48 0.99 -0.90
N SER A 427 -9.98 -0.08 -0.28
CA SER A 427 -9.80 -0.34 1.15
C SER A 427 -9.04 -1.64 1.43
N THR A 428 -8.28 -1.67 2.53
CA THR A 428 -7.69 -2.89 3.09
C THR A 428 -8.58 -3.42 4.20
N LEU A 429 -9.14 -4.60 3.98
CA LEU A 429 -10.03 -5.31 4.90
C LEU A 429 -9.32 -6.53 5.45
N SER A 430 -9.09 -6.56 6.76
CA SER A 430 -8.41 -7.69 7.41
C SER A 430 -9.29 -8.31 8.49
N PHE A 431 -9.33 -9.64 8.54
CA PHE A 431 -10.00 -10.41 9.60
C PHE A 431 -11.49 -10.05 9.80
N SER A 432 -12.19 -9.70 8.73
CA SER A 432 -13.58 -9.22 8.79
C SER A 432 -14.58 -10.28 8.34
N TYR A 433 -15.84 -10.20 8.80
CA TYR A 433 -16.94 -10.89 8.10
C TYR A 433 -17.52 -9.97 7.04
N LEU A 434 -17.59 -10.45 5.81
CA LEU A 434 -18.07 -9.69 4.66
C LEU A 434 -19.36 -10.32 4.16
N LYS A 435 -20.50 -9.61 4.29
CA LYS A 435 -21.81 -10.08 3.83
C LYS A 435 -22.53 -9.02 3.00
N ASN A 436 -23.07 -9.41 1.85
CA ASN A 436 -23.88 -8.55 0.98
C ASN A 436 -23.22 -7.21 0.56
N ASN A 437 -21.89 -7.16 0.49
CA ASN A 437 -21.17 -5.94 0.17
C ASN A 437 -20.92 -5.78 -1.33
N THR A 438 -20.80 -4.53 -1.79
CA THR A 438 -20.13 -4.21 -3.06
C THR A 438 -18.70 -3.79 -2.72
N ILE A 439 -17.69 -4.50 -3.23
CA ILE A 439 -16.28 -4.29 -2.87
C ILE A 439 -15.48 -4.09 -4.14
N ASP A 440 -14.77 -2.97 -4.24
CA ASP A 440 -14.10 -2.52 -5.47
C ASP A 440 -12.68 -2.07 -5.16
N ASN A 441 -11.71 -2.60 -5.90
CA ASN A 441 -10.29 -2.26 -5.77
C ASN A 441 -9.77 -2.38 -4.31
N CYS A 442 -10.04 -3.49 -3.63
CA CYS A 442 -9.69 -3.73 -2.23
C CYS A 442 -8.66 -4.85 -2.06
N ILE A 443 -7.86 -4.83 -0.99
CA ILE A 443 -7.13 -6.00 -0.48
C ILE A 443 -7.91 -6.58 0.68
N ILE A 444 -8.25 -7.86 0.57
CA ILE A 444 -9.00 -8.61 1.57
C ILE A 444 -8.08 -9.70 2.11
N ALA A 445 -7.78 -9.68 3.40
CA ALA A 445 -6.80 -10.56 4.02
C ALA A 445 -7.35 -11.25 5.28
N GLY A 446 -7.26 -12.58 5.38
CA GLY A 446 -7.66 -13.27 6.62
C GLY A 446 -9.16 -13.22 6.95
N SER A 447 -10.00 -12.76 6.02
CA SER A 447 -11.42 -12.48 6.26
C SER A 447 -12.33 -13.67 5.94
N ASN A 448 -13.53 -13.67 6.51
CA ASN A 448 -14.60 -14.61 6.16
C ASN A 448 -15.55 -13.97 5.15
N ILE A 449 -15.55 -14.48 3.92
CA ILE A 449 -16.42 -14.01 2.84
C ILE A 449 -17.71 -14.84 2.89
N LEU A 450 -18.79 -14.20 3.32
CA LEU A 450 -20.13 -14.76 3.44
C LEU A 450 -20.93 -14.55 2.14
N ASP A 451 -22.25 -14.77 2.18
CA ASP A 451 -23.13 -14.63 1.02
C ASP A 451 -23.27 -13.18 0.52
N GLY A 452 -23.53 -13.06 -0.79
CA GLY A 452 -24.07 -11.87 -1.44
C GLY A 452 -23.07 -10.77 -1.77
N ASN A 453 -21.76 -11.00 -1.61
CA ASN A 453 -20.76 -9.99 -1.97
C ASN A 453 -20.56 -9.92 -3.49
N LYS A 454 -20.27 -8.72 -3.99
CA LYS A 454 -19.83 -8.45 -5.36
C LYS A 454 -18.45 -7.80 -5.30
N ILE A 455 -17.42 -8.54 -5.70
CA ILE A 455 -16.02 -8.15 -5.54
C ILE A 455 -15.37 -7.90 -6.91
N PHE A 456 -14.81 -6.70 -7.09
CA PHE A 456 -14.26 -6.20 -8.35
C PHE A 456 -12.81 -5.75 -8.17
N GLU A 457 -11.94 -6.09 -9.12
CA GLU A 457 -10.58 -5.54 -9.24
C GLU A 457 -9.75 -5.61 -7.94
N SER A 458 -10.03 -6.62 -7.11
CA SER A 458 -9.52 -6.74 -5.75
C SER A 458 -8.47 -7.84 -5.62
N LYS A 459 -7.72 -7.84 -4.52
CA LYS A 459 -6.79 -8.91 -4.15
C LYS A 459 -7.29 -9.59 -2.88
N ILE A 460 -7.45 -10.91 -2.91
CA ILE A 460 -7.92 -11.70 -1.77
C ILE A 460 -6.82 -12.66 -1.35
N GLN A 461 -6.50 -12.68 -0.06
CA GLN A 461 -5.45 -13.55 0.48
C GLN A 461 -5.85 -14.19 1.81
N LYS A 462 -5.57 -15.49 1.96
CA LYS A 462 -5.76 -16.23 3.22
C LYS A 462 -7.18 -16.13 3.83
N CYS A 463 -8.22 -16.00 3.01
CA CYS A 463 -9.61 -15.82 3.46
C CYS A 463 -10.37 -17.15 3.55
N LYS A 464 -11.46 -17.22 4.32
CA LYS A 464 -12.41 -18.35 4.24
C LYS A 464 -13.61 -17.96 3.36
N TYR A 465 -14.08 -18.89 2.54
CA TYR A 465 -15.25 -18.69 1.67
C TYR A 465 -16.41 -19.51 2.21
N LEU A 466 -17.29 -18.86 2.98
CA LEU A 466 -18.38 -19.52 3.69
C LEU A 466 -19.74 -19.30 3.01
N GLY A 467 -19.81 -18.40 2.02
CA GLY A 467 -21.01 -18.15 1.24
C GLY A 467 -20.72 -17.91 -0.24
N ILE A 468 -21.78 -17.61 -0.98
CA ILE A 468 -21.84 -17.42 -2.42
C ILE A 468 -21.65 -15.94 -2.75
N SER A 469 -20.60 -15.61 -3.48
CA SER A 469 -20.28 -14.24 -3.93
C SER A 469 -19.91 -14.19 -5.43
N GLU A 470 -19.95 -13.00 -6.02
CA GLU A 470 -19.57 -12.72 -7.41
C GLU A 470 -18.20 -12.04 -7.47
N TYR A 471 -17.32 -12.45 -8.39
CA TYR A 471 -15.95 -11.93 -8.50
C TYR A 471 -15.59 -11.57 -9.93
N THR A 472 -15.04 -10.37 -10.14
CA THR A 472 -14.62 -9.87 -11.46
C THR A 472 -13.22 -9.26 -11.38
N LYS A 473 -12.32 -9.61 -12.30
CA LYS A 473 -10.92 -9.08 -12.37
C LYS A 473 -10.14 -9.11 -11.04
N THR A 474 -10.45 -10.06 -10.18
CA THR A 474 -9.92 -10.23 -8.83
C THR A 474 -8.79 -11.27 -8.82
N ASN A 475 -7.75 -11.01 -8.02
CA ASN A 475 -6.63 -11.92 -7.78
C ASN A 475 -6.84 -12.64 -6.44
N ILE A 476 -7.05 -13.95 -6.47
CA ILE A 476 -7.27 -14.78 -5.29
C ILE A 476 -6.04 -15.62 -5.00
N ARG A 477 -5.46 -15.48 -3.81
CA ARG A 477 -4.32 -16.27 -3.32
C ARG A 477 -4.67 -16.95 -2.01
N ASN A 478 -5.08 -18.22 -2.06
CA ASN A 478 -5.57 -18.88 -0.87
C ASN A 478 -4.95 -20.25 -0.63
N THR A 479 -4.78 -20.58 0.64
CA THR A 479 -4.27 -21.86 1.12
C THR A 479 -5.39 -22.83 1.48
N VAL A 480 -6.66 -22.40 1.49
CA VAL A 480 -7.78 -23.20 2.01
C VAL A 480 -8.83 -23.51 0.94
N LYS A 481 -9.41 -24.70 1.08
CA LYS A 481 -10.57 -25.28 0.39
C LYS A 481 -11.64 -24.23 0.04
N ILE A 482 -12.02 -24.18 -1.24
CA ILE A 482 -13.04 -23.27 -1.77
C ILE A 482 -14.26 -24.09 -2.16
N ASP A 483 -15.26 -24.12 -1.29
CA ASP A 483 -16.43 -24.98 -1.48
C ASP A 483 -17.57 -24.31 -2.30
N ASN A 484 -17.58 -22.98 -2.52
CA ASN A 484 -18.78 -22.26 -3.03
C ASN A 484 -18.52 -21.00 -3.91
N LEU A 485 -17.84 -21.10 -5.06
CA LEU A 485 -17.74 -19.99 -6.04
C LEU A 485 -18.75 -20.15 -7.18
N LYS A 486 -19.70 -19.20 -7.34
CA LYS A 486 -20.76 -19.28 -8.37
C LYS A 486 -20.40 -18.62 -9.71
N LYS A 487 -19.62 -17.53 -9.72
CA LYS A 487 -19.33 -16.77 -10.95
C LYS A 487 -17.99 -16.06 -10.85
N LEU A 488 -17.07 -16.44 -11.74
CA LEU A 488 -15.78 -15.80 -11.93
C LEU A 488 -15.72 -15.26 -13.36
N LYS A 489 -15.31 -14.01 -13.59
CA LYS A 489 -15.04 -13.45 -14.91
C LYS A 489 -13.69 -12.75 -14.91
N ASN A 490 -12.78 -13.16 -15.80
CA ASN A 490 -11.45 -12.57 -15.98
C ASN A 490 -10.58 -12.55 -14.69
N ASN A 491 -10.68 -13.58 -13.84
CA ASN A 491 -9.98 -13.63 -12.54
C ASN A 491 -8.71 -14.48 -12.60
N LYS A 492 -7.74 -14.24 -11.71
CA LYS A 492 -6.60 -15.14 -11.44
C LYS A 492 -6.76 -15.76 -10.05
N VAL A 493 -6.64 -17.08 -9.97
CA VAL A 493 -6.80 -17.86 -8.73
C VAL A 493 -5.56 -18.72 -8.52
N GLU A 494 -4.92 -18.61 -7.36
CA GLU A 494 -3.76 -19.41 -6.94
C GLU A 494 -4.12 -20.23 -5.69
N LEU A 495 -4.10 -21.56 -5.78
CA LEU A 495 -4.50 -22.50 -4.71
C LEU A 495 -3.37 -23.47 -4.34
N LYS A 496 -3.09 -23.62 -3.05
CA LYS A 496 -2.04 -24.54 -2.57
C LYS A 496 -2.53 -25.96 -2.27
N GLU A 497 -3.80 -26.15 -1.91
CA GLU A 497 -4.44 -27.46 -1.72
C GLU A 497 -5.91 -27.37 -2.17
N ILE A 498 -6.43 -28.37 -2.91
CA ILE A 498 -7.78 -28.28 -3.50
C ILE A 498 -8.69 -29.46 -3.14
N THR A 499 -9.89 -29.13 -2.65
CA THR A 499 -11.15 -29.74 -3.13
C THR A 499 -12.01 -28.58 -3.64
N PHE A 500 -12.39 -28.58 -4.92
CA PHE A 500 -13.18 -27.50 -5.54
C PHE A 500 -14.54 -28.04 -5.99
N LYS A 501 -15.63 -27.41 -5.54
CA LYS A 501 -16.99 -27.63 -6.04
C LYS A 501 -17.55 -26.30 -6.55
N GLY A 502 -17.48 -26.06 -7.86
CA GLY A 502 -17.97 -24.81 -8.45
C GLY A 502 -17.96 -24.80 -9.97
N LYS A 503 -18.48 -23.71 -10.55
CA LYS A 503 -18.51 -23.49 -12.01
C LYS A 503 -17.59 -22.31 -12.36
N LEU A 504 -16.53 -22.58 -13.11
CA LEU A 504 -15.69 -21.53 -13.72
C LEU A 504 -16.39 -21.01 -14.99
N LEU A 505 -16.37 -19.70 -15.21
CA LEU A 505 -16.78 -19.11 -16.50
C LEU A 505 -15.52 -18.80 -17.32
N ASN A 506 -15.73 -18.50 -18.60
CA ASN A 506 -14.67 -18.23 -19.58
C ASN A 506 -13.68 -17.16 -19.07
N ASP A 507 -12.41 -17.33 -19.44
CA ASP A 507 -11.29 -16.39 -19.21
C ASP A 507 -10.74 -16.31 -17.76
N CYS A 508 -10.94 -17.36 -16.96
CA CYS A 508 -10.32 -17.47 -15.63
C CYS A 508 -8.97 -18.21 -15.69
N VAL A 509 -7.96 -17.72 -14.97
CA VAL A 509 -6.65 -18.37 -14.83
C VAL A 509 -6.55 -19.03 -13.46
N LEU A 510 -6.46 -20.37 -13.41
CA LEU A 510 -6.24 -21.13 -12.18
C LEU A 510 -4.77 -21.61 -12.13
N ILE A 511 -4.06 -21.34 -11.04
CA ILE A 511 -2.71 -21.84 -10.75
C ILE A 511 -2.81 -22.69 -9.49
N THR A 512 -2.36 -23.93 -9.53
CA THR A 512 -2.44 -24.84 -8.38
C THR A 512 -1.20 -25.70 -8.25
N THR A 513 -0.96 -26.22 -7.04
CA THR A 513 0.17 -27.10 -6.72
C THR A 513 -0.22 -28.56 -6.48
N PHE A 514 -1.47 -28.88 -6.10
CA PHE A 514 -2.00 -30.25 -5.98
C PHE A 514 -3.53 -30.30 -6.18
N ILE A 515 -4.06 -31.29 -6.91
CA ILE A 515 -5.51 -31.44 -7.19
C ILE A 515 -6.00 -32.87 -6.93
N ASP A 516 -7.09 -33.04 -6.16
CA ASP A 516 -7.96 -34.22 -6.18
C ASP A 516 -9.30 -33.87 -6.85
N PHE A 517 -9.66 -34.59 -7.93
CA PHE A 517 -10.87 -34.30 -8.71
C PHE A 517 -12.03 -35.21 -8.29
N LYS A 518 -13.08 -34.62 -7.72
CA LYS A 518 -14.39 -35.28 -7.62
C LYS A 518 -15.50 -34.36 -8.18
N GLN A 519 -15.98 -34.74 -9.36
CA GLN A 519 -17.14 -34.19 -10.09
C GLN A 519 -17.05 -32.70 -10.47
N THR A 520 -16.56 -32.40 -11.67
CA THR A 520 -16.66 -31.06 -12.26
C THR A 520 -16.86 -31.14 -13.78
N LYS A 521 -17.80 -30.37 -14.35
CA LYS A 521 -17.93 -30.17 -15.80
C LYS A 521 -17.20 -28.87 -16.17
N ILE A 522 -16.16 -28.96 -17.00
CA ILE A 522 -15.36 -27.84 -17.49
C ILE A 522 -15.69 -27.61 -18.97
N ASN A 523 -15.99 -26.37 -19.38
CA ASN A 523 -16.03 -26.00 -20.80
C ASN A 523 -14.63 -25.53 -21.24
N LYS A 524 -14.17 -26.07 -22.37
CA LYS A 524 -12.82 -25.84 -22.91
C LYS A 524 -12.61 -24.40 -23.37
N SER A 525 -11.89 -23.61 -22.57
CA SER A 525 -10.96 -22.59 -23.08
C SER A 525 -9.94 -22.21 -22.00
N SER A 526 -8.68 -22.58 -22.24
CA SER A 526 -7.47 -22.06 -21.59
C SER A 526 -7.24 -22.42 -20.11
N LEU A 527 -7.07 -23.71 -19.80
CA LEU A 527 -6.35 -24.12 -18.57
C LEU A 527 -4.84 -24.12 -18.85
N VAL A 528 -4.06 -23.45 -17.99
CA VAL A 528 -2.59 -23.58 -17.95
C VAL A 528 -2.24 -24.39 -16.70
N TYR A 529 -1.75 -25.62 -16.87
CA TYR A 529 -1.26 -26.47 -15.79
C TYR A 529 0.20 -26.15 -15.48
N TYR A 530 0.57 -26.14 -14.21
CA TYR A 530 1.96 -26.20 -13.76
C TYR A 530 2.10 -27.43 -12.87
N TYR A 531 2.97 -28.36 -13.25
CA TYR A 531 3.41 -29.46 -12.41
C TYR A 531 4.84 -29.17 -11.96
N ASP A 532 5.09 -29.25 -10.66
CA ASP A 532 6.44 -29.36 -10.10
C ASP A 532 6.65 -30.86 -9.85
N PHE A 533 7.55 -31.50 -10.60
CA PHE A 533 7.82 -32.93 -10.43
C PHE A 533 8.83 -33.12 -9.31
N ASP A 534 8.44 -33.82 -8.23
CA ASP A 534 9.38 -34.66 -7.50
C ASP A 534 9.38 -36.05 -8.17
N GLU A 535 10.56 -36.61 -8.46
CA GLU A 535 10.76 -37.82 -9.27
C GLU A 535 10.10 -39.11 -8.72
N LYS A 536 9.38 -39.06 -7.59
CA LYS A 536 8.87 -40.26 -6.90
C LYS A 536 7.38 -40.57 -7.13
N ASP A 537 6.60 -39.67 -7.71
CA ASP A 537 5.16 -39.86 -7.85
C ASP A 537 4.70 -39.93 -9.32
N MET A 538 4.95 -41.08 -9.97
CA MET A 538 4.28 -41.40 -11.24
C MET A 538 2.85 -41.90 -10.97
N VAL A 539 1.85 -41.04 -11.16
CA VAL A 539 0.43 -41.47 -11.19
C VAL A 539 0.07 -41.92 -12.61
N LYS A 540 -0.44 -43.15 -12.76
CA LYS A 540 -1.01 -43.65 -14.01
C LYS A 540 -2.45 -43.16 -14.18
N PHE A 541 -2.75 -42.49 -15.29
CA PHE A 541 -4.11 -42.18 -15.71
C PHE A 541 -4.50 -43.14 -16.86
N ASN A 542 -5.47 -44.03 -16.63
CA ASN A 542 -5.99 -45.00 -17.63
C ASN A 542 -4.92 -45.77 -18.44
N GLY A 543 -3.84 -46.20 -17.78
CA GLY A 543 -2.86 -47.10 -18.40
C GLY A 543 -1.96 -46.48 -19.47
N LEU A 544 -1.99 -45.17 -19.68
CA LEU A 544 -1.05 -44.48 -20.59
C LEU A 544 -0.09 -43.59 -19.79
N PRO A 545 1.21 -43.62 -20.09
CA PRO A 545 2.16 -42.65 -19.53
C PRO A 545 1.88 -41.28 -20.17
N ILE A 546 1.72 -40.26 -19.34
CA ILE A 546 1.58 -38.87 -19.78
C ILE A 546 2.95 -38.22 -19.66
N ARG A 547 3.41 -37.57 -20.74
CA ARG A 547 4.64 -36.77 -20.80
C ARG A 547 4.39 -35.36 -20.29
#